data_AF-A0A7M2Y971-F1
#
_entry.id   AF-A0A7M2Y971-F1
#
_cell.length_a   1.000
_cell.length_b   1.000
_cell.length_c   1.000
_cell.angle_alpha   90.00
_cell.angle_beta   90.00
_cell.angle_gamma   90.00
#
_symmetry.space_group_name_H-M   'P 1'
#
loop_
_entity.id
_entity.type
_entity.pdbx_description
1 polymer ?
#
loop_
_entity_poly.entity_id
_entity_poly.type
_entity_poly.pdbx_seq_one_letter_code
_entity_poly.pdbx_strand_id
1 'polypeptide(L)'
;MLVSNLTKEEKENELGKVDCIIDFTLRMQNDLNTIYFETSFLQTSNESVKKDIENLFRDYTKPIGYGKSLKDCRDNDDWDEVKDKLQSFIGTIEKSENLKKRKMQIEVEFPIDRLIQFIGSYNNFINSGEQFYQKFNIILNSYENQKQCESKLPIEYGKLKSDVNVAIEKFNVAYKPVEVNGSKMKEILYGINEFE
;
A
#
# COMPACT_ATOMS: atom_id res chain seq x y z
N MET A 1 57.53 5.03 -13.17
CA MET A 1 56.78 5.60 -14.31
C MET A 1 56.22 4.44 -15.12
N LEU A 2 54.93 4.13 -14.97
CA LEU A 2 54.25 3.12 -15.80
C LEU A 2 53.94 3.77 -17.15
N VAL A 3 54.81 3.57 -18.12
CA VAL A 3 54.59 4.00 -19.51
C VAL A 3 53.49 3.10 -20.08
N SER A 4 52.29 3.65 -20.21
CA SER A 4 51.13 2.95 -20.78
C SER A 4 51.33 2.77 -22.29
N ASN A 5 51.70 1.54 -22.70
CA ASN A 5 51.88 1.07 -24.07
C ASN A 5 50.53 0.77 -24.78
N LEU A 6 49.49 1.56 -24.53
CA LEU A 6 48.22 1.43 -25.25
C LEU A 6 48.20 2.41 -26.43
N THR A 7 47.77 1.93 -27.59
CA THR A 7 47.51 2.76 -28.76
C THR A 7 46.40 3.78 -28.46
N LYS A 8 46.34 4.88 -29.21
CA LYS A 8 45.37 5.97 -28.98
C LYS A 8 43.92 5.44 -28.98
N GLU A 9 43.64 4.49 -29.85
CA GLU A 9 42.33 3.84 -30.02
C GLU A 9 41.98 2.91 -28.84
N GLU A 10 42.96 2.20 -28.27
CA GLU A 10 42.77 1.38 -27.07
C GLU A 10 42.57 2.24 -25.81
N LYS A 11 43.23 3.40 -25.72
CA LYS A 11 42.99 4.37 -24.63
C LYS A 11 41.61 5.00 -24.72
N GLU A 12 41.13 5.36 -25.91
CA GLU A 12 39.78 5.89 -26.11
C GLU A 12 38.71 4.84 -25.79
N ASN A 13 38.92 3.57 -26.13
CA ASN A 13 38.03 2.48 -25.75
C ASN A 13 38.01 2.19 -24.22
N GLU A 14 39.16 2.23 -23.56
CA GLU A 14 39.23 2.06 -22.10
C GLU A 14 38.63 3.26 -21.36
N LEU A 15 38.85 4.49 -21.85
CA LEU A 15 38.19 5.69 -21.32
C LEU A 15 36.68 5.64 -21.51
N GLY A 16 36.18 5.20 -22.67
CA GLY A 16 34.74 5.02 -22.90
C GLY A 16 34.09 3.98 -21.97
N LYS A 17 34.80 2.90 -21.64
CA LYS A 17 34.33 1.92 -20.64
C LYS A 17 34.28 2.49 -19.22
N VAL A 18 35.28 3.30 -18.85
CA VAL A 18 35.37 3.93 -17.53
C VAL A 18 34.31 5.03 -17.39
N ASP A 19 34.12 5.86 -18.41
CA ASP A 19 33.07 6.89 -18.45
C ASP A 19 31.67 6.28 -18.38
N CYS A 20 31.44 5.15 -19.06
CA CYS A 20 30.18 4.42 -18.98
C CYS A 20 29.87 3.91 -17.57
N ILE A 21 30.88 3.36 -16.87
CA ILE A 21 30.71 2.89 -15.49
C ILE A 21 30.47 4.06 -14.53
N ILE A 22 31.16 5.19 -14.72
CA ILE A 22 31.02 6.37 -13.86
C ILE A 22 29.65 7.04 -14.07
N ASP A 23 29.22 7.26 -15.31
CA ASP A 23 27.89 7.83 -15.62
C ASP A 23 26.76 6.90 -15.14
N PHE A 24 26.92 5.58 -15.32
CA PHE A 24 25.98 4.60 -14.80
C PHE A 24 25.90 4.64 -13.26
N THR A 25 27.03 4.69 -12.56
CA THR A 25 27.07 4.69 -11.10
C THR A 25 26.50 5.97 -10.50
N LEU A 26 26.80 7.13 -11.09
CA LEU A 26 26.30 8.43 -10.60
C LEU A 26 24.80 8.58 -10.83
N ARG A 27 24.29 8.21 -12.01
CA ARG A 27 22.83 8.23 -12.28
C ARG A 27 22.10 7.22 -11.39
N MET A 28 22.60 6.00 -11.31
CA MET A 28 22.02 4.96 -10.47
C MET A 28 22.01 5.37 -9.00
N GLN A 29 23.05 6.01 -8.46
CA GLN A 29 23.05 6.49 -7.08
C GLN A 29 21.95 7.53 -6.83
N ASN A 30 21.75 8.48 -7.74
CA ASN A 30 20.68 9.47 -7.62
C ASN A 30 19.30 8.83 -7.69
N ASP A 31 19.10 7.93 -8.65
CA ASP A 31 17.84 7.22 -8.85
C ASP A 31 17.52 6.28 -7.67
N LEU A 32 18.50 5.56 -7.14
CA LEU A 32 18.34 4.74 -5.93
C LEU A 32 18.00 5.58 -4.71
N ASN A 33 18.59 6.77 -4.57
CA ASN A 33 18.19 7.71 -3.51
C ASN A 33 16.73 8.15 -3.67
N THR A 34 16.30 8.47 -4.90
CA THR A 34 14.89 8.78 -5.17
C THR A 34 13.97 7.62 -4.80
N ILE A 35 14.30 6.40 -5.24
CA ILE A 35 13.53 5.19 -4.89
C ILE A 35 13.48 4.99 -3.37
N TYR A 36 14.60 5.19 -2.67
CA TYR A 36 14.69 5.07 -1.22
C TYR A 36 13.77 6.05 -0.49
N PHE A 37 13.85 7.35 -0.81
CA PHE A 37 13.03 8.37 -0.15
C PHE A 37 11.54 8.20 -0.47
N GLU A 38 11.19 7.88 -1.71
CA GLU A 38 9.79 7.63 -2.09
C GLU A 38 9.24 6.35 -1.45
N THR A 39 10.06 5.31 -1.29
CA THR A 39 9.68 4.10 -0.55
C THR A 39 9.49 4.40 0.94
N SER A 40 10.36 5.21 1.53
CA SER A 40 10.20 5.64 2.93
C SER A 40 8.91 6.44 3.13
N PHE A 41 8.55 7.30 2.18
CA PHE A 41 7.28 8.02 2.20
C PHE A 41 6.08 7.05 2.16
N LEU A 42 6.11 6.04 1.28
CA LEU A 42 5.08 5.00 1.22
C LEU A 42 4.97 4.19 2.52
N GLN A 43 6.09 3.91 3.18
CA GLN A 43 6.10 3.22 4.48
C GLN A 43 5.39 4.05 5.55
N THR A 44 5.70 5.35 5.65
CA THR A 44 5.01 6.26 6.58
C THR A 44 3.51 6.36 6.28
N SER A 45 3.14 6.43 5.00
CA SER A 45 1.73 6.46 4.61
C SER A 45 1.00 5.16 5.00
N ASN A 46 1.65 4.00 4.82
CA ASN A 46 1.13 2.71 5.27
C ASN A 46 0.91 2.66 6.80
N GLU A 47 1.84 3.22 7.58
CA GLU A 47 1.69 3.31 9.04
C GLU A 47 0.49 4.18 9.44
N SER A 48 0.24 5.29 8.73
CA SER A 48 -0.97 6.11 8.94
C SER A 48 -2.23 5.32 8.67
N VAL A 49 -2.32 4.63 7.52
CA VAL A 49 -3.49 3.81 7.15
C VAL A 49 -3.75 2.72 8.20
N LYS A 50 -2.70 2.08 8.73
CA LYS A 50 -2.81 1.10 9.81
C LYS A 50 -3.32 1.70 11.12
N LYS A 51 -2.93 2.93 11.44
CA LYS A 51 -3.43 3.63 12.62
C LYS A 51 -4.89 4.03 12.45
N ASP A 52 -5.27 4.46 11.25
CA ASP A 52 -6.63 4.89 10.93
C ASP A 52 -7.62 3.74 11.02
N ILE A 53 -7.26 2.53 10.53
CA ILE A 53 -8.12 1.34 10.66
C ILE A 53 -8.27 0.88 12.12
N GLU A 54 -7.22 0.98 12.93
CA GLU A 54 -7.27 0.65 14.36
C GLU A 54 -8.17 1.62 15.13
N ASN A 55 -8.09 2.91 14.82
CA ASN A 55 -8.99 3.92 15.40
C ASN A 55 -10.44 3.69 14.98
N LEU A 56 -10.66 3.40 13.69
CA LEU A 56 -11.97 3.11 13.15
C LEU A 56 -12.59 1.91 13.85
N PHE A 57 -11.84 0.81 14.02
CA PHE A 57 -12.30 -0.37 14.74
C PHE A 57 -12.73 -0.02 16.17
N ARG A 58 -11.92 0.76 16.90
CA ARG A 58 -12.28 1.21 18.27
C ARG A 58 -13.53 2.05 18.31
N ASP A 59 -13.73 2.94 17.34
CA ASP A 59 -14.93 3.76 17.25
C ASP A 59 -16.17 2.91 16.99
N TYR A 60 -16.06 1.88 16.15
CA TYR A 60 -17.13 0.91 15.89
C TYR A 60 -17.42 -0.01 17.07
N THR A 61 -16.40 -0.40 17.82
CA THR A 61 -16.56 -1.35 18.93
C THR A 61 -16.95 -0.68 20.25
N LYS A 62 -16.83 0.65 20.33
CA LYS A 62 -17.20 1.43 21.50
C LYS A 62 -18.69 1.35 21.87
N PRO A 63 -19.67 1.49 20.94
CA PRO A 63 -21.09 1.34 21.26
C PRO A 63 -21.48 -0.06 21.76
N ILE A 64 -20.80 -1.10 21.26
CA ILE A 64 -21.03 -2.50 21.66
C ILE A 64 -20.22 -2.92 22.91
N GLY A 65 -19.43 -2.01 23.49
CA GLY A 65 -18.65 -2.28 24.70
C GLY A 65 -17.48 -3.25 24.50
N TYR A 66 -16.92 -3.32 23.29
CA TYR A 66 -15.74 -4.14 22.99
C TYR A 66 -14.47 -3.27 22.96
N GLY A 67 -13.56 -3.53 23.89
CA GLY A 67 -12.41 -2.66 24.18
C GLY A 67 -11.04 -3.17 23.70
N LYS A 68 -10.96 -4.37 23.12
CA LYS A 68 -9.71 -4.95 22.61
C LYS A 68 -9.29 -4.26 21.30
N SER A 69 -7.99 -4.29 20.99
CA SER A 69 -7.47 -3.75 19.72
C SER A 69 -7.89 -4.62 18.53
N LEU A 70 -7.83 -4.07 17.30
CA LEU A 70 -8.07 -4.87 16.09
C LEU A 70 -7.04 -5.99 15.99
N LYS A 71 -5.80 -5.70 16.39
CA LYS A 71 -4.71 -6.67 16.40
C LYS A 71 -4.99 -7.83 17.36
N ASP A 72 -5.36 -7.54 18.61
CA ASP A 72 -5.67 -8.58 19.60
C ASP A 72 -6.91 -9.38 19.20
N CYS A 73 -7.91 -8.71 18.60
CA CYS A 73 -9.11 -9.37 18.08
C CYS A 73 -8.76 -10.38 16.98
N ARG A 74 -7.83 -10.02 16.09
CA ARG A 74 -7.36 -10.90 15.01
C ARG A 74 -6.49 -12.04 15.52
N ASP A 75 -5.61 -11.75 16.47
CA ASP A 75 -4.64 -12.73 16.99
C ASP A 75 -5.33 -13.80 17.86
N ASN A 76 -6.42 -13.44 18.55
CA ASN A 76 -7.21 -14.35 19.40
C ASN A 76 -8.50 -14.87 18.75
N ASP A 77 -8.77 -14.50 17.49
CA ASP A 77 -9.98 -14.87 16.75
C ASP A 77 -11.30 -14.50 17.47
N ASP A 78 -11.32 -13.34 18.15
CA ASP A 78 -12.44 -12.87 18.97
C ASP A 78 -13.64 -12.33 18.14
N TRP A 79 -13.71 -12.65 16.84
CA TRP A 79 -14.74 -12.12 15.94
C TRP A 79 -16.16 -12.52 16.34
N ASP A 80 -16.32 -13.70 16.93
CA ASP A 80 -17.61 -14.17 17.45
C ASP A 80 -18.09 -13.30 18.62
N GLU A 81 -17.20 -12.88 19.52
CA GLU A 81 -17.53 -12.00 20.64
C GLU A 81 -18.02 -10.63 20.15
N VAL A 82 -17.37 -10.09 19.10
CA VAL A 82 -17.79 -8.83 18.46
C VAL A 82 -19.17 -8.97 17.83
N LYS A 83 -19.41 -10.10 17.14
CA LYS A 83 -20.69 -10.37 16.46
C LYS A 83 -21.84 -10.54 17.45
N ASP A 84 -21.62 -11.27 18.54
CA ASP A 84 -22.63 -11.49 19.58
C ASP A 84 -23.00 -10.17 20.28
N LYS A 85 -22.00 -9.34 20.61
CA LYS A 85 -22.21 -8.01 21.19
C LYS A 85 -22.94 -7.08 20.24
N LEU A 86 -22.63 -7.13 18.94
CA LEU A 86 -23.34 -6.37 17.91
C LEU A 86 -24.80 -6.81 17.79
N GLN A 87 -25.08 -8.11 17.75
CA GLN A 87 -26.46 -8.62 17.74
C GLN A 87 -27.25 -8.19 18.98
N SER A 88 -26.64 -8.26 20.16
CA SER A 88 -27.25 -7.77 21.40
C SER A 88 -27.54 -6.26 21.34
N PHE A 89 -26.64 -5.48 20.76
CA PHE A 89 -26.82 -4.03 20.58
C PHE A 89 -27.97 -3.73 19.62
N ILE A 90 -28.03 -4.39 18.46
CA ILE A 90 -29.14 -4.27 17.49
C ILE A 90 -30.48 -4.65 18.13
N GLY A 91 -30.54 -5.78 18.85
CA GLY A 91 -31.75 -6.19 19.56
C GLY A 91 -32.18 -5.19 20.66
N THR A 92 -31.24 -4.45 21.23
CA THR A 92 -31.53 -3.35 22.17
C THR A 92 -32.10 -2.13 21.46
N ILE A 93 -31.57 -1.79 20.28
CA ILE A 93 -32.11 -0.72 19.42
C ILE A 93 -33.56 -1.01 19.05
N GLU A 94 -33.86 -2.24 18.62
CA GLU A 94 -35.21 -2.63 18.20
C GLU A 94 -36.25 -2.53 19.33
N LYS A 95 -35.84 -2.86 20.56
CA LYS A 95 -36.69 -2.82 21.75
C LYS A 95 -36.78 -1.44 22.41
N SER A 96 -35.98 -0.47 21.96
CA SER A 96 -35.89 0.86 22.58
C SER A 96 -36.92 1.86 22.00
N GLU A 97 -37.35 2.82 22.83
CA GLU A 97 -38.30 3.87 22.43
C GLU A 97 -37.69 4.86 21.42
N ASN A 98 -38.55 5.51 20.61
CA ASN A 98 -38.19 6.33 19.45
C ASN A 98 -37.01 7.32 19.65
N LEU A 99 -36.92 7.99 20.81
CA LEU A 99 -35.85 8.95 21.10
C LEU A 99 -34.49 8.28 21.39
N LYS A 100 -34.49 7.17 22.15
CA LYS A 100 -33.28 6.38 22.42
C LYS A 100 -32.84 5.61 21.19
N LYS A 101 -33.80 5.08 20.43
CA LYS A 101 -33.59 4.41 19.16
C LYS A 101 -32.86 5.30 18.15
N ARG A 102 -33.33 6.55 17.96
CA ARG A 102 -32.65 7.52 17.09
C ARG A 102 -31.22 7.81 17.53
N LYS A 103 -30.98 7.97 18.84
CA LYS A 103 -29.62 8.24 19.35
C LYS A 103 -28.67 7.07 19.07
N MET A 104 -29.11 5.84 19.32
CA MET A 104 -28.31 4.64 19.07
C MET A 104 -28.09 4.38 17.57
N GLN A 105 -29.05 4.74 16.72
CA GLN A 105 -28.87 4.69 15.26
C GLN A 105 -27.78 5.66 14.79
N ILE A 106 -27.79 6.90 15.29
CA ILE A 106 -26.74 7.89 14.98
C ILE A 106 -25.36 7.40 15.44
N GLU A 107 -25.28 6.71 16.59
CA GLU A 107 -24.04 6.12 17.11
C GLU A 107 -23.47 5.02 16.20
N VAL A 108 -24.27 4.41 15.31
CA VAL A 108 -23.83 3.42 14.31
C VAL A 108 -23.60 4.07 12.94
N GLU A 109 -24.43 5.02 12.54
CA GLU A 109 -24.32 5.75 11.27
C GLU A 109 -23.00 6.52 11.17
N PHE A 110 -22.55 7.15 12.26
CA PHE A 110 -21.32 7.94 12.26
C PHE A 110 -20.04 7.12 12.00
N PRO A 111 -19.82 5.96 12.64
CA PRO A 111 -18.75 5.04 12.25
C PRO A 111 -18.86 4.56 10.78
N ILE A 112 -20.07 4.34 10.26
CA ILE A 112 -20.32 3.96 8.85
C ILE A 112 -19.79 5.02 7.87
N ASP A 113 -20.11 6.29 8.09
CA ASP A 113 -19.58 7.37 7.26
C ASP A 113 -18.05 7.45 7.31
N ARG A 114 -17.46 7.22 8.49
CA ARG A 114 -16.01 7.18 8.66
C ARG A 114 -15.37 6.00 7.92
N LEU A 115 -16.01 4.84 7.88
CA LEU A 115 -15.55 3.69 7.11
C LEU A 115 -15.53 4.00 5.61
N ILE A 116 -16.57 4.65 5.09
CA ILE A 116 -16.63 5.08 3.68
C ILE A 116 -15.46 6.02 3.35
N GLN A 117 -15.20 7.01 4.23
CA GLN A 117 -14.06 7.91 4.06
C GLN A 117 -12.71 7.16 4.12
N PHE A 118 -12.57 6.22 5.06
CA PHE A 118 -11.38 5.38 5.17
C PHE A 118 -11.14 4.55 3.90
N ILE A 119 -12.18 3.94 3.34
CA ILE A 119 -12.09 3.18 2.09
C ILE A 119 -11.58 4.06 0.95
N GLY A 120 -12.08 5.30 0.84
CA GLY A 120 -11.57 6.27 -0.13
C GLY A 120 -10.08 6.55 0.06
N SER A 121 -9.65 6.83 1.29
CA SER A 121 -8.24 7.06 1.63
C SER A 121 -7.36 5.83 1.36
N TYR A 122 -7.84 4.63 1.69
CA TYR A 122 -7.16 3.37 1.42
C TYR A 122 -6.97 3.16 -0.09
N ASN A 123 -8.04 3.32 -0.87
CA ASN A 123 -7.97 3.19 -2.33
C ASN A 123 -7.01 4.21 -2.95
N ASN A 124 -6.99 5.45 -2.44
CA ASN A 124 -6.01 6.45 -2.86
C ASN A 124 -4.58 5.99 -2.54
N PHE A 125 -4.33 5.46 -1.35
CA PHE A 125 -3.02 4.90 -0.99
C PHE A 125 -2.60 3.76 -1.93
N ILE A 126 -3.51 2.84 -2.27
CA ILE A 126 -3.24 1.73 -3.19
C ILE A 126 -2.92 2.25 -4.60
N ASN A 127 -3.70 3.19 -5.12
CA ASN A 127 -3.47 3.79 -6.43
C ASN A 127 -2.16 4.58 -6.48
N SER A 128 -1.87 5.38 -5.46
CA SER A 128 -0.59 6.10 -5.36
C SER A 128 0.58 5.11 -5.27
N GLY A 129 0.47 4.07 -4.43
CA GLY A 129 1.47 3.02 -4.32
C GLY A 129 1.78 2.37 -5.66
N GLU A 130 0.75 1.99 -6.42
CA GLU A 130 0.92 1.48 -7.78
C GLU A 130 1.72 2.45 -8.68
N GLN A 131 1.35 3.73 -8.70
CA GLN A 131 2.03 4.75 -9.51
C GLN A 131 3.50 4.95 -9.14
N PHE A 132 3.83 4.93 -7.84
CA PHE A 132 5.22 5.02 -7.38
C PHE A 132 6.03 3.81 -7.84
N TYR A 133 5.51 2.59 -7.70
CA TYR A 133 6.23 1.40 -8.17
C TYR A 133 6.33 1.33 -9.70
N GLN A 134 5.33 1.81 -10.44
CA GLN A 134 5.44 1.99 -11.89
C GLN A 134 6.54 2.99 -12.26
N LYS A 135 6.64 4.11 -11.53
CA LYS A 135 7.72 5.09 -11.69
C LYS A 135 9.08 4.46 -11.43
N PHE A 136 9.23 3.67 -10.36
CA PHE A 136 10.47 2.94 -10.07
C PHE A 136 10.83 1.98 -11.22
N ASN A 137 9.85 1.27 -11.77
CA ASN A 137 10.08 0.40 -12.91
C ASN A 137 10.55 1.17 -14.15
N ILE A 138 10.00 2.36 -14.43
CA ILE A 138 10.45 3.21 -15.54
C ILE A 138 11.89 3.66 -15.32
N ILE A 139 12.24 4.13 -14.12
CA ILE A 139 13.60 4.54 -13.75
C ILE A 139 14.58 3.36 -13.92
N LEU A 140 14.21 2.16 -13.45
CA LEU A 140 15.05 0.96 -13.58
C LEU A 140 15.16 0.46 -15.03
N ASN A 141 14.28 0.86 -15.94
CA ASN A 141 14.34 0.45 -17.35
C ASN A 141 14.88 1.53 -18.28
N SER A 142 15.10 2.76 -17.81
CA SER A 142 15.55 3.89 -18.64
C SER A 142 17.06 3.91 -18.90
N TYR A 143 17.84 3.03 -18.27
CA TYR A 143 19.28 2.95 -18.47
C TYR A 143 19.61 2.36 -19.86
N GLU A 144 19.87 3.24 -20.83
CA GLU A 144 20.22 2.88 -22.22
C GLU A 144 21.44 1.95 -22.32
N ASN A 145 22.40 2.08 -21.40
CA ASN A 145 23.63 1.28 -21.36
C ASN A 145 23.48 -0.10 -20.68
N GLN A 146 22.26 -0.48 -20.27
CA GLN A 146 21.99 -1.73 -19.55
C GLN A 146 22.51 -2.96 -20.32
N LYS A 147 22.36 -3.00 -21.65
CA LYS A 147 22.86 -4.10 -22.49
C LYS A 147 24.39 -4.18 -22.59
N GLN A 148 25.09 -3.04 -22.49
CA GLN A 148 26.56 -2.99 -22.55
C GLN A 148 27.19 -3.30 -21.18
N CYS A 149 26.47 -3.03 -20.09
CA CYS A 149 26.92 -3.24 -18.72
C CYS A 149 26.23 -4.43 -18.02
N GLU A 150 25.39 -5.19 -18.72
CA GLU A 150 24.58 -6.29 -18.16
C GLU A 150 25.41 -7.34 -17.42
N SER A 151 26.61 -7.63 -17.92
CA SER A 151 27.58 -8.55 -17.30
C SER A 151 28.31 -7.99 -16.07
N LYS A 152 28.21 -6.67 -15.85
CA LYS A 152 28.85 -5.94 -14.74
C LYS A 152 27.82 -5.39 -13.74
N LEU A 153 26.54 -5.55 -14.01
CA LEU A 153 25.48 -5.12 -13.10
C LEU A 153 25.47 -6.00 -11.85
N PRO A 154 25.38 -5.40 -10.64
CA PRO A 154 25.21 -6.16 -9.41
C PRO A 154 23.94 -7.02 -9.45
N ILE A 155 24.00 -8.23 -8.89
CA ILE A 155 22.85 -9.15 -8.80
C ILE A 155 21.68 -8.50 -8.04
N GLU A 156 22.01 -7.64 -7.08
CA GLU A 156 21.10 -6.83 -6.27
C GLU A 156 20.20 -5.93 -7.12
N TYR A 157 20.70 -5.44 -8.26
CA TYR A 157 19.92 -4.61 -9.18
C TYR A 157 18.84 -5.44 -9.90
N GLY A 158 19.18 -6.65 -10.33
CA GLY A 158 18.21 -7.59 -10.91
C GLY A 158 17.14 -8.01 -9.90
N LYS A 159 17.54 -8.21 -8.64
CA LYS A 159 16.61 -8.47 -7.54
C LYS A 159 15.66 -7.30 -7.30
N LEU A 160 16.17 -6.06 -7.27
CA LEU A 160 15.35 -4.85 -7.10
C LEU A 160 14.29 -4.73 -8.20
N LYS A 161 14.64 -4.96 -9.47
CA LYS A 161 13.67 -5.00 -10.58
C LYS A 161 12.58 -6.04 -10.37
N SER A 162 12.96 -7.25 -9.95
CA SER A 162 12.00 -8.32 -9.65
C SER A 162 11.08 -7.94 -8.51
N ASP A 163 11.62 -7.39 -7.43
CA ASP A 163 10.85 -6.98 -6.24
C ASP A 163 9.86 -5.87 -6.58
N VAL A 164 10.25 -4.90 -7.42
CA VAL A 164 9.36 -3.84 -7.93
C VAL A 164 8.22 -4.42 -8.75
N ASN A 165 8.48 -5.38 -9.65
CA ASN A 165 7.42 -6.01 -10.45
C ASN A 165 6.41 -6.76 -9.57
N VAL A 166 6.91 -7.53 -8.59
CA VAL A 166 6.06 -8.23 -7.62
C VAL A 166 5.23 -7.24 -6.80
N ALA A 167 5.79 -6.09 -6.41
CA ALA A 167 5.05 -5.05 -5.71
C ALA A 167 3.92 -4.47 -6.58
N ILE A 168 4.18 -4.15 -7.85
CA ILE A 168 3.15 -3.66 -8.80
C ILE A 168 1.99 -4.68 -8.89
N GLU A 169 2.29 -5.96 -9.02
CA GLU A 169 1.27 -7.02 -9.08
C GLU A 169 0.44 -7.06 -7.79
N LYS A 170 1.07 -6.96 -6.63
CA LYS A 170 0.36 -6.92 -5.33
C LYS A 170 -0.57 -5.71 -5.21
N PHE A 171 -0.13 -4.53 -5.64
CA PHE A 171 -0.99 -3.33 -5.67
C PHE A 171 -2.16 -3.47 -6.65
N ASN A 172 -1.99 -4.22 -7.73
CA ASN A 172 -3.05 -4.44 -8.71
C ASN A 172 -4.05 -5.54 -8.36
N VAL A 173 -3.60 -6.58 -7.65
CA VAL A 173 -4.43 -7.76 -7.41
C VAL A 173 -4.74 -7.94 -5.93
N ALA A 174 -3.72 -8.01 -5.08
CA ALA A 174 -3.88 -8.39 -3.68
C ALA A 174 -4.45 -7.27 -2.80
N TYR A 175 -4.18 -6.02 -3.14
CA TYR A 175 -4.57 -4.86 -2.33
C TYR A 175 -5.78 -4.10 -2.88
N LYS A 176 -6.42 -4.60 -3.95
CA LYS A 176 -7.69 -4.08 -4.47
C LYS A 176 -8.82 -5.10 -4.18
N PRO A 177 -9.29 -5.23 -2.92
CA PRO A 177 -10.36 -6.16 -2.59
C PRO A 177 -11.63 -5.84 -3.39
N VAL A 178 -12.15 -6.85 -4.10
CA VAL A 178 -13.32 -6.72 -4.98
C VAL A 178 -14.60 -6.40 -4.21
N GLU A 179 -14.66 -6.85 -2.95
CA GLU A 179 -15.74 -6.60 -2.01
C GLU A 179 -15.84 -5.12 -1.62
N VAL A 180 -14.72 -4.41 -1.64
CA VAL A 180 -14.62 -2.99 -1.25
C VAL A 180 -14.84 -2.06 -2.44
N ASN A 181 -14.46 -2.50 -3.63
CA ASN A 181 -14.48 -1.68 -4.85
C ASN A 181 -15.66 -1.98 -5.79
N GLY A 182 -16.47 -3.00 -5.50
CA GLY A 182 -17.64 -3.39 -6.29
C GLY A 182 -18.98 -2.92 -5.71
N SER A 183 -20.08 -3.27 -6.38
CA SER A 183 -21.46 -3.03 -5.92
C SER A 183 -21.74 -3.66 -4.54
N LYS A 184 -20.97 -4.69 -4.19
CA LYS A 184 -21.04 -5.40 -2.91
C LYS A 184 -20.79 -4.51 -1.67
N MET A 185 -19.99 -3.45 -1.80
CA MET A 185 -19.83 -2.48 -0.71
C MET A 185 -21.13 -1.70 -0.48
N LYS A 186 -21.85 -1.31 -1.53
CA LYS A 186 -23.15 -0.63 -1.40
C LYS A 186 -24.22 -1.57 -0.84
N GLU A 187 -24.20 -2.84 -1.26
CA GLU A 187 -25.07 -3.89 -0.72
C GLU A 187 -24.81 -4.08 0.80
N ILE A 188 -23.55 -4.15 1.22
CA ILE A 188 -23.17 -4.30 2.64
C ILE A 188 -23.53 -3.06 3.46
N LEU A 189 -23.30 -1.85 2.93
CA LEU A 189 -23.51 -0.59 3.67
C LEU A 189 -24.97 -0.16 3.74
N TYR A 190 -25.74 -0.40 2.68
CA TYR A 190 -27.11 0.10 2.57
C TYR A 190 -28.17 -1.00 2.55
N GLY A 191 -27.77 -2.28 2.55
CA GLY A 191 -28.70 -3.42 2.46
C GLY A 191 -29.45 -3.50 1.13
N ILE A 192 -28.98 -2.80 0.10
CA ILE A 192 -29.63 -2.77 -1.21
C ILE A 192 -29.07 -3.93 -2.04
N ASN A 193 -29.81 -5.03 -2.13
CA ASN A 193 -29.60 -6.02 -3.17
C ASN A 193 -29.95 -5.37 -4.50
N GLU A 194 -28.99 -5.19 -5.41
CA GLU A 194 -29.25 -4.71 -6.78
C GLU A 194 -30.06 -5.73 -7.63
N PHE A 195 -30.56 -6.82 -7.01
CA PHE A 195 -31.35 -7.88 -7.63
C PHE A 195 -32.72 -8.12 -6.96
N GLU A 196 -33.19 -7.24 -6.08
CA GLU A 196 -34.58 -7.21 -5.57
C GLU A 196 -35.39 -6.03 -6.13
#